data_AF-A0A8T4XT19-F1
#
_entry.id   AF-A0A8T4XT19-F1
#
_cell.length_a   1.000
_cell.length_b   1.000
_cell.length_c   1.000
_cell.angle_alpha   90.00
_cell.angle_beta   90.00
_cell.angle_gamma   90.00
#
_symmetry.space_group_name_H-M   'P 1'
#
loop_
_entity.id
_entity.type
_entity.pdbx_description
1 polymer ?
#
loop_
_entity_poly.entity_id
_entity_poly.type
_entity_poly.pdbx_seq_one_letter_code
_entity_poly.pdbx_strand_id
1 'polypeptide(L)' 'MVYITIENALFQTKNDEFYCKTASTVEEASKLIEVGFEYVTIFNNIMLFRKRK' A
#
# COMPACT_ATOMS: atom_id res chain seq x y z
N MET A 1 -20.69 5.47 -25.11
CA MET A 1 -20.40 4.55 -23.98
C MET A 1 -18.99 3.98 -24.10
N VAL A 2 -17.98 4.82 -24.37
CA VAL A 2 -16.56 4.41 -24.52
C VAL A 2 -15.72 4.87 -23.31
N TYR A 3 -16.29 5.75 -22.47
CA TYR A 3 -15.58 6.32 -21.34
C TYR A 3 -15.43 5.34 -20.17
N ILE A 4 -16.48 4.56 -19.84
CA ILE A 4 -16.46 3.57 -18.74
C ILE A 4 -15.35 2.50 -18.88
N THR A 5 -15.01 2.14 -20.11
CA THR A 5 -14.01 1.11 -20.39
C THR A 5 -12.58 1.62 -20.14
N ILE A 6 -12.32 2.91 -20.38
CA ILE A 6 -11.01 3.54 -20.14
C ILE A 6 -10.77 3.69 -18.64
N GLU A 7 -11.78 4.11 -17.87
CA GLU A 7 -11.71 4.23 -16.39
C GLU A 7 -11.45 2.85 -15.76
N ASN A 8 -12.16 1.82 -16.23
CA ASN A 8 -11.97 0.45 -15.73
C ASN A 8 -10.64 -0.19 -16.19
N ALA A 9 -10.05 0.26 -17.29
CA ALA A 9 -8.73 -0.17 -17.76
C ALA A 9 -7.56 0.59 -17.07
N LEU A 10 -7.74 1.86 -16.72
CA LEU A 10 -6.82 2.59 -15.83
C LEU A 10 -6.90 2.08 -14.39
N PHE A 11 -8.09 1.65 -13.94
CA PHE A 11 -8.31 0.93 -12.68
C PHE A 11 -8.06 -0.58 -12.76
N GLN A 12 -7.53 -1.10 -13.87
CA GLN A 12 -6.72 -2.33 -13.82
C GLN A 12 -5.38 -2.00 -13.14
N THR A 13 -5.46 -1.55 -11.89
CA THR A 13 -4.38 -1.65 -10.94
C THR A 13 -3.94 -3.09 -10.99
N LYS A 14 -2.73 -3.30 -11.53
CA LYS A 14 -2.03 -4.59 -11.52
C LYS A 14 -2.43 -5.34 -10.26
N ASN A 15 -2.91 -6.56 -10.45
CA ASN A 15 -3.13 -7.55 -9.40
C ASN A 15 -1.79 -7.98 -8.75
N ASP A 16 -0.91 -7.04 -8.40
CA ASP A 16 0.00 -7.24 -7.26
C ASP A 16 -0.91 -6.99 -6.05
N GLU A 17 -1.53 -8.05 -5.53
CA GLU A 17 -2.12 -7.99 -4.20
C GLU A 17 -0.97 -7.64 -3.24
N PHE A 18 -0.94 -6.40 -2.76
CA PHE A 18 0.01 -6.01 -1.71
C PHE A 18 -0.72 -6.08 -0.38
N TYR A 19 -0.08 -6.70 0.62
CA TYR A 19 -0.48 -6.49 2.01
C TYR A 19 -0.09 -5.08 2.40
N CYS A 20 -1.09 -4.21 2.60
CA CYS A 20 -0.93 -2.87 3.11
C CYS A 20 -1.14 -2.85 4.63
N LYS A 21 -0.18 -2.26 5.34
CA LYS A 21 -0.27 -2.03 6.79
C LYS A 21 0.12 -0.60 7.10
N THR A 22 -0.48 -0.04 8.14
CA THR A 22 -0.21 1.30 8.62
C THR A 22 0.33 1.25 10.04
N ALA A 23 1.26 2.14 10.36
CA ALA A 23 1.74 2.34 11.72
C ALA A 23 1.66 3.82 12.09
N SER A 24 1.12 4.10 13.26
CA SER A 24 1.12 5.45 13.85
C SER A 24 2.30 5.66 14.79
N THR A 25 2.97 4.58 15.19
CA THR A 25 4.07 4.58 16.15
C THR A 25 5.33 3.95 15.55
N VAL A 26 6.50 4.38 16.03
CA VAL A 26 7.80 3.86 15.58
C VAL A 26 7.94 2.37 15.94
N GLU A 27 7.36 1.93 17.05
CA GLU A 27 7.38 0.53 17.50
C GLU A 27 6.62 -0.40 16.54
N GLU A 28 5.43 0.01 16.09
CA GLU A 28 4.68 -0.73 15.07
C GLU A 28 5.39 -0.70 13.72
N ALA A 29 5.95 0.45 13.33
CA ALA A 29 6.74 0.58 12.10
C ALA A 29 7.94 -0.38 12.11
N SER A 30 8.67 -0.46 13.23
CA SER A 30 9.80 -1.36 13.39
C SER A 30 9.38 -2.82 13.27
N LYS A 31 8.28 -3.23 13.91
CA LYS A 31 7.71 -4.58 13.75
C LYS A 31 7.33 -4.88 12.29
N LEU A 32 6.78 -3.91 11.56
CA LEU A 32 6.43 -4.09 10.14
C LEU A 32 7.68 -4.27 9.28
N ILE A 33 8.74 -3.51 9.54
CA ILE A 33 10.03 -3.65 8.87
C ILE A 33 10.66 -5.02 9.17
N GLU A 34 10.62 -5.48 10.43
CA GLU A 34 11.13 -6.81 10.83
C GLU A 34 10.37 -7.97 10.15
N VAL A 35 9.07 -7.79 9.91
CA VAL A 35 8.23 -8.77 9.17
C VAL A 35 8.49 -8.71 7.64
N GLY A 36 9.32 -7.77 7.19
CA GLY A 36 9.70 -7.60 5.78
C GLY A 36 8.68 -6.81 4.98
N PHE A 37 7.95 -5.89 5.62
CA PHE A 37 7.20 -4.88 4.89
C PHE A 37 8.13 -3.75 4.46
N GLU A 38 7.88 -3.25 3.25
CA GLU A 38 8.60 -2.15 2.65
C GLU A 38 7.92 -0.83 3.02
N TYR A 39 8.70 0.14 3.48
CA TYR A 39 8.21 1.48 3.77
C TYR A 39 7.87 2.21 2.47
N VAL A 40 6.66 2.80 2.41
CA VAL A 40 6.18 3.51 1.21
C VAL A 40 6.21 5.01 1.42
N THR A 41 5.46 5.51 2.40
CA THR A 41 5.31 6.94 2.66
C THR A 41 4.69 7.20 4.03
N ILE A 42 4.79 8.44 4.52
CA ILE A 42 4.05 8.91 5.68
C ILE A 42 2.95 9.84 5.18
N PHE A 43 1.71 9.52 5.53
CA PHE A 43 0.56 10.38 5.28
C PHE A 43 -0.07 10.77 6.61
N ASN A 44 -0.12 12.08 6.89
CA ASN A 44 -0.80 12.60 8.07
C ASN A 44 -0.28 12.01 9.42
N ASN A 45 1.05 11.86 9.53
CA ASN A 45 1.74 11.22 10.67
C ASN A 45 1.48 9.71 10.82
N ILE A 46 0.95 9.06 9.78
CA ILE A 46 0.72 7.62 9.71
C ILE A 46 1.66 7.06 8.63
N MET A 47 2.57 6.17 9.03
CA MET A 47 3.49 5.47 8.12
C MET A 47 2.73 4.37 7.40
N LEU A 48 2.83 4.33 6.07
CA LEU A 48 2.29 3.28 5.22
C LEU A 48 3.40 2.32 4.80
N PHE A 49 3.07 1.04 4.93
CA PHE A 49 3.91 -0.08 4.58
C PHE A 49 3.18 -0.98 3.59
N ARG A 50 3.94 -1.54 2.65
CA ARG A 50 3.43 -2.54 1.70
C ARG A 50 4.32 -3.77 1.70
N LYS A 51 3.75 -4.93 1.49
CA LYS A 51 4.48 -6.18 1.23
C LYS A 51 3.84 -6.87 0.05
N ARG A 52 4.63 -7.37 -0.89
CA ARG A 52 4.12 -8.22 -1.97
C ARG A 52 3.52 -9.50 -1.39
N LYS A 53 2.34 -9.90 -1.88
CA LYS A 53 1.76 -11.22 -1.57
C LYS A 53 2.59 -12.33 -2.19
#